data_AF-A0A966P173-F1
#
_entry.id   AF-A0A966P173-F1
#
_cell.length_a   1.000
_cell.length_b   1.000
_cell.length_c   1.000
_cell.angle_alpha   90.00
_cell.angle_beta   90.00
_cell.angle_gamma   90.00
#
_symmetry.space_group_name_H-M   'P 1'
#
loop_
_entity.id
_entity.type
_entity.pdbx_description
1 polymer ?
#
loop_
_entity_poly.entity_id
_entity_poly.type
_entity_poly.pdbx_seq_one_letter_code
_entity_poly.pdbx_strand_id
1 'polypeptide(L)'
;TFVGDPLYRPFPRNFYENLDAAQTSNSPDLPWFRLRKVRLLANAGSLSETKAAVAKLVEDFPKNEIILEGGADIDKDLNEKKDAAQLYEQALDLTGDKEPRDRLRLLMKLAELNRRDEKAKEVKGK
;
A
#
# COMPACT_ATOMS: atom_id res chain seq x y z
N THR A 1 41.49 -6.31 19.59
CA THR A 1 40.69 -6.35 18.35
C THR A 1 39.31 -6.87 18.74
N PHE A 2 38.29 -6.01 18.74
CA PHE A 2 36.92 -6.45 19.07
C PHE A 2 36.41 -7.26 17.87
N VAL A 3 36.54 -8.58 17.98
CA VAL A 3 35.94 -9.52 17.03
C VAL A 3 34.44 -9.40 17.24
N GLY A 4 33.71 -8.97 16.22
CA GLY A 4 32.25 -8.82 16.31
C GLY A 4 31.61 -10.13 16.78
N ASP A 5 30.67 -10.02 17.72
CA ASP A 5 29.91 -11.17 18.21
C ASP A 5 29.29 -11.89 17.01
N PRO A 6 29.61 -13.18 16.76
CA PRO A 6 29.04 -13.94 15.65
C PRO A 6 27.52 -14.12 15.78
N LEU A 7 26.93 -13.79 16.94
CA LEU A 7 25.49 -13.72 17.18
C LEU A 7 24.90 -12.31 17.00
N TYR A 8 25.69 -11.29 16.67
CA TYR A 8 25.18 -9.94 16.43
C TYR A 8 24.29 -9.92 15.19
N ARG A 9 22.97 -9.95 15.42
CA ARG A 9 21.95 -9.67 14.42
C ARG A 9 21.39 -8.27 14.70
N PRO A 10 21.81 -7.23 13.96
CA PRO A 10 21.29 -5.87 14.17
C PRO A 10 19.76 -5.79 13.99
N PHE A 11 19.18 -6.77 13.27
CA PHE A 11 17.75 -7.02 13.21
C PHE A 11 17.50 -8.50 13.56
N PRO A 12 17.05 -8.82 14.78
CA PRO A 12 17.03 -10.19 15.27
C PRO A 12 16.05 -11.10 14.52
N ARG A 13 15.09 -10.52 13.78
CA ARG A 13 14.01 -11.20 13.07
C ARG A 13 13.93 -10.82 11.61
N ASN A 14 13.66 -11.79 10.74
CA ASN A 14 13.33 -11.53 9.34
C ASN A 14 11.92 -10.91 9.21
N PHE A 15 11.55 -10.45 8.02
CA PHE A 15 10.25 -9.79 7.79
C PHE A 15 9.04 -10.64 8.24
N TYR A 16 9.03 -11.94 7.92
CA TYR A 16 7.92 -12.83 8.25
C TYR A 16 7.83 -13.09 9.75
N GLU A 17 8.97 -13.24 10.43
CA GLU A 17 9.02 -13.36 11.90
C GLU A 17 8.51 -12.08 12.60
N ASN A 18 8.75 -10.90 12.01
CA ASN A 18 8.21 -9.64 12.51
C ASN A 18 6.71 -9.50 12.24
N LEU A 19 6.23 -9.93 11.06
CA LEU A 19 4.82 -9.97 10.73
C LEU A 19 4.05 -10.90 11.66
N ASP A 20 4.54 -12.12 11.89
CA ASP A 20 3.90 -13.11 12.77
C ASP A 20 3.85 -12.61 14.23
N ALA A 21 4.92 -11.93 14.67
CA ALA A 21 4.96 -11.30 15.99
C ALA A 21 3.96 -10.14 16.11
N ALA A 22 3.87 -9.28 15.09
CA ALA A 22 2.90 -8.19 15.04
C ALA A 22 1.46 -8.74 15.06
N GLN A 23 1.21 -9.84 14.35
CA GLN A 23 -0.10 -10.50 14.33
C GLN A 23 -0.46 -11.09 15.69
N THR A 24 0.49 -11.80 16.33
CA THR A 24 0.28 -12.46 17.63
C THR A 24 0.04 -11.45 18.74
N SER A 25 0.73 -10.30 18.69
CA SER A 25 0.61 -9.24 19.68
C SER A 25 -0.51 -8.22 19.40
N ASN A 26 -1.21 -8.35 18.27
CA ASN A 26 -2.14 -7.34 17.76
C ASN A 26 -1.50 -5.94 17.72
N SER A 27 -0.27 -5.86 17.21
CA SER A 27 0.53 -4.64 17.17
C SER A 27 -0.15 -3.55 16.33
N PRO A 28 -0.05 -2.27 16.72
CA PRO A 28 -0.49 -1.15 15.87
C PRO A 28 0.24 -1.09 14.51
N ASP A 29 1.40 -1.73 14.39
CA ASP A 29 2.17 -1.79 13.14
C ASP A 29 1.70 -2.89 12.18
N LEU A 30 0.78 -3.76 12.62
CA LEU A 30 0.28 -4.88 11.82
C LEU A 30 -0.21 -4.45 10.41
N PRO A 31 -0.95 -3.33 10.23
CA PRO A 31 -1.34 -2.87 8.91
C PRO A 31 -0.15 -2.62 7.98
N TRP A 32 0.95 -2.04 8.49
CA TRP A 32 2.15 -1.79 7.70
C TRP A 32 2.82 -3.09 7.26
N PHE A 33 2.93 -4.08 8.16
CA PHE A 33 3.49 -5.39 7.81
C PHE A 33 2.62 -6.12 6.78
N ARG A 34 1.29 -6.10 6.95
CA ARG A 34 0.35 -6.72 6.01
C ARG A 34 0.43 -6.06 4.64
N LEU A 35 0.46 -4.74 4.57
CA LEU A 35 0.66 -4.00 3.31
C LEU A 35 2.00 -4.35 2.66
N ARG A 36 3.09 -4.42 3.44
CA ARG A 36 4.41 -4.80 2.91
C ARG A 36 4.40 -6.21 2.32
N LYS A 37 3.69 -7.16 2.94
CA LYS A 37 3.51 -8.52 2.40
C LYS A 37 2.80 -8.48 1.03
N VAL A 38 1.75 -7.68 0.88
CA VAL A 38 1.05 -7.53 -0.42
C VAL A 38 1.96 -6.89 -1.47
N ARG A 39 2.79 -5.90 -1.12
CA ARG A 39 3.79 -5.34 -2.05
C ARG A 39 4.82 -6.36 -2.51
N LEU A 40 5.27 -7.24 -1.61
CA LEU A 40 6.18 -8.34 -1.98
C LEU A 40 5.51 -9.31 -2.95
N LEU A 41 4.22 -9.61 -2.76
CA LEU A 41 3.42 -10.41 -3.70
C LEU A 41 3.27 -9.72 -5.07
N ALA A 42 2.98 -8.42 -5.09
CA ALA A 42 2.87 -7.63 -6.31
C ALA A 42 4.16 -7.69 -7.14
N ASN A 43 5.31 -7.57 -6.48
CA ASN A 43 6.62 -7.67 -7.12
C ASN A 43 6.94 -9.06 -7.68
N ALA A 44 6.28 -10.11 -7.19
CA ALA A 44 6.40 -11.46 -7.73
C ALA A 44 5.59 -11.66 -9.03
N GLY A 45 4.75 -10.69 -9.43
CA GLY A 45 4.09 -10.62 -10.73
C GLY A 45 2.72 -11.29 -10.85
N SER A 46 2.12 -11.70 -9.73
CA SER A 46 0.80 -12.34 -9.74
C SER A 46 -0.33 -11.30 -9.60
N LEU A 47 -0.87 -10.82 -10.74
CA LEU A 47 -1.90 -9.78 -10.77
C LEU A 47 -3.15 -10.18 -9.96
N SER A 48 -3.74 -11.34 -10.26
CA SER A 48 -5.00 -11.79 -9.64
C SER A 48 -4.87 -11.97 -8.12
N GLU A 49 -3.77 -12.61 -7.67
CA GLU A 49 -3.53 -12.82 -6.24
C GLU A 49 -3.26 -11.51 -5.52
N THR A 50 -2.57 -10.56 -6.18
CA THR A 50 -2.32 -9.24 -5.61
C THR A 50 -3.64 -8.47 -5.42
N LYS A 51 -4.52 -8.46 -6.42
CA LYS A 51 -5.85 -7.83 -6.30
C LYS A 51 -6.67 -8.44 -5.17
N ALA A 52 -6.71 -9.77 -5.08
CA ALA A 52 -7.39 -10.47 -3.99
C ALA A 52 -6.80 -10.12 -2.61
N ALA A 53 -5.46 -10.01 -2.52
CA ALA A 53 -4.77 -9.65 -1.30
C ALA A 53 -5.00 -8.19 -0.88
N VAL A 54 -5.06 -7.24 -1.84
CA VAL A 54 -5.45 -5.84 -1.57
C VAL A 54 -6.89 -5.78 -1.06
N ALA A 55 -7.83 -6.46 -1.73
CA ALA A 55 -9.24 -6.49 -1.32
C ALA A 55 -9.39 -7.04 0.11
N LYS A 56 -8.69 -8.14 0.42
CA LYS A 56 -8.69 -8.71 1.78
C LYS A 56 -8.07 -7.77 2.80
N LEU A 57 -7.02 -7.04 2.43
CA LEU A 57 -6.37 -6.06 3.31
C LEU A 57 -7.31 -4.91 3.67
N VAL A 58 -8.07 -4.40 2.69
CA VAL A 58 -9.08 -3.35 2.91
C VAL A 58 -10.24 -3.88 3.75
N GLU A 59 -10.67 -5.12 3.56
CA GLU A 59 -11.69 -5.77 4.40
C GLU A 59 -11.22 -5.90 5.87
N ASP A 60 -9.97 -6.32 6.08
CA ASP A 60 -9.38 -6.47 7.42
C ASP A 60 -9.17 -5.11 8.13
N PHE A 61 -8.97 -4.02 7.37
CA PHE A 61 -8.63 -2.68 7.88
C PHE A 61 -9.40 -1.56 7.15
N PRO A 62 -10.75 -1.52 7.23
CA PRO A 62 -11.59 -0.70 6.34
C PRO A 62 -11.49 0.82 6.55
N LYS A 63 -10.89 1.26 7.66
CA LYS A 63 -10.70 2.69 7.99
C LYS A 63 -9.27 3.00 8.39
N ASN A 64 -8.31 2.36 7.72
CA ASN A 64 -6.89 2.60 7.95
C ASN A 64 -6.28 3.33 6.75
N GLU A 65 -5.84 4.57 6.97
CA GLU A 65 -5.30 5.43 5.91
C GLU A 65 -4.10 4.81 5.19
N ILE A 66 -3.21 4.14 5.93
CA ILE A 66 -2.03 3.46 5.37
C ILE A 66 -2.46 2.35 4.42
N ILE A 67 -3.51 1.62 4.77
CA ILE A 67 -4.04 0.52 3.95
C ILE A 67 -4.75 1.04 2.70
N LEU A 68 -5.64 2.02 2.86
CA LEU A 68 -6.40 2.57 1.73
C LEU A 68 -5.45 3.20 0.71
N GLU A 69 -4.54 4.05 1.16
CA GLU A 69 -3.56 4.65 0.26
C GLU A 69 -2.57 3.63 -0.30
N GLY A 70 -2.04 2.75 0.55
CA GLY A 70 -1.08 1.74 0.14
C GLY A 70 -1.64 0.75 -0.88
N GLY A 71 -2.91 0.37 -0.72
CA GLY A 71 -3.66 -0.43 -1.69
C GLY A 71 -3.86 0.32 -3.00
N ALA A 72 -4.25 1.60 -2.94
CA ALA A 72 -4.39 2.45 -4.12
C ALA A 72 -3.07 2.61 -4.91
N ASP A 73 -1.93 2.72 -4.22
CA ASP A 73 -0.61 2.72 -4.86
C ASP A 73 -0.34 1.41 -5.59
N ILE A 74 -0.67 0.26 -4.98
CA ILE A 74 -0.49 -1.06 -5.61
C ILE A 74 -1.39 -1.19 -6.84
N ASP A 75 -2.68 -0.86 -6.74
CA ASP A 75 -3.61 -0.92 -7.87
C ASP A 75 -3.19 0.01 -9.01
N LYS A 76 -2.68 1.21 -8.69
CA LYS A 76 -2.11 2.13 -9.68
C LYS A 76 -0.94 1.50 -10.42
N ASP A 77 -0.02 0.84 -9.70
CA ASP A 77 1.16 0.20 -10.28
C ASP A 77 0.79 -1.03 -11.14
N LEU A 78 -0.32 -1.70 -10.81
CA LEU A 78 -0.94 -2.76 -11.61
C LEU A 78 -1.80 -2.22 -12.78
N ASN A 79 -1.88 -0.90 -12.95
CA ASN A 79 -2.71 -0.23 -13.96
C ASN A 79 -4.24 -0.44 -13.78
N GLU A 80 -4.67 -0.79 -12.56
CA GLU A 80 -6.06 -0.96 -12.14
C GLU A 80 -6.63 0.40 -11.67
N LYS A 81 -6.78 1.34 -12.60
CA LYS A 81 -7.10 2.74 -12.29
C LYS A 81 -8.39 2.95 -11.50
N LYS A 82 -9.47 2.21 -11.80
CA LYS A 82 -10.76 2.41 -11.13
C LYS A 82 -10.66 2.04 -9.65
N ASP A 83 -10.03 0.92 -9.37
CA ASP A 83 -9.83 0.41 -8.00
C ASP A 83 -8.90 1.35 -7.22
N ALA A 84 -7.81 1.81 -7.86
CA ALA A 84 -6.91 2.80 -7.26
C ALA A 84 -7.61 4.13 -6.93
N ALA A 85 -8.42 4.67 -7.85
CA ALA A 85 -9.15 5.92 -7.62
C ALA A 85 -10.11 5.79 -6.44
N GLN A 86 -10.88 4.69 -6.40
CA GLN A 86 -11.84 4.43 -5.34
C GLN A 86 -11.16 4.38 -3.96
N LEU A 87 -9.98 3.76 -3.85
CA LEU A 87 -9.25 3.69 -2.59
C LEU A 87 -8.62 5.02 -2.17
N TYR A 88 -8.10 5.82 -3.11
CA TYR A 88 -7.63 7.17 -2.80
C TYR A 88 -8.77 8.10 -2.35
N GLU A 89 -9.96 7.99 -2.96
CA GLU A 89 -11.15 8.75 -2.55
C GLU A 89 -11.57 8.37 -1.12
N GLN A 90 -11.59 7.07 -0.79
CA GLN A 90 -11.86 6.62 0.59
C GLN A 90 -10.81 7.13 1.58
N ALA A 91 -9.52 7.13 1.21
CA ALA A 91 -8.47 7.70 2.05
C ALA A 91 -8.68 9.21 2.27
N LEU A 92 -9.05 9.93 1.21
CA LEU A 92 -9.30 11.37 1.25
C LEU A 92 -10.49 11.73 2.16
N ASP A 93 -11.56 10.94 2.10
CA ASP A 93 -12.74 11.08 2.96
C ASP A 93 -12.38 10.84 4.43
N LEU A 94 -11.52 9.86 4.70
CA LEU A 94 -11.08 9.52 6.05
C LEU A 94 -10.18 10.60 6.66
N THR A 95 -9.23 11.12 5.89
CA THR A 95 -8.33 12.22 6.30
C THR A 95 -9.12 13.52 6.53
N GLY A 96 -10.14 13.77 5.72
CA GLY A 96 -10.99 14.96 5.82
C GLY A 96 -10.19 16.26 5.69
N ASP A 97 -10.55 17.28 6.48
CA ASP A 97 -9.87 18.59 6.51
C ASP A 97 -8.86 18.73 7.67
N LYS A 98 -8.68 17.66 8.46
CA LYS A 98 -7.86 17.70 9.68
C LYS A 98 -6.36 17.82 9.37
N GLU A 99 -5.92 17.22 8.26
CA GLU A 99 -4.52 17.16 7.85
C GLU A 99 -4.36 17.70 6.41
N PRO A 100 -4.21 19.03 6.25
CA PRO A 100 -4.18 19.66 4.91
C PRO A 100 -3.06 19.16 3.99
N ARG A 101 -1.93 18.72 4.57
CA ARG A 101 -0.78 18.20 3.81
C ARG A 101 -1.08 16.84 3.20
N ASP A 102 -1.65 15.92 3.97
CA ASP A 102 -2.03 14.60 3.48
C ASP A 102 -3.18 14.67 2.50
N ARG A 103 -4.15 15.54 2.76
CA ARG A 103 -5.22 15.85 1.80
C ARG A 103 -4.65 16.32 0.45
N LEU A 104 -3.75 17.30 0.46
CA LEU A 104 -3.11 17.79 -0.77
C LEU A 104 -2.36 16.67 -1.50
N ARG A 105 -1.61 15.87 -0.76
CA ARG A 105 -0.84 14.74 -1.30
C ARG A 105 -1.74 13.69 -1.97
N LEU A 106 -2.86 13.31 -1.35
CA LEU A 106 -3.84 12.39 -1.92
C LEU A 106 -4.50 12.96 -3.19
N LEU A 107 -4.88 14.24 -3.17
CA LEU A 107 -5.43 14.93 -4.35
C LEU A 107 -4.42 14.95 -5.52
N MET A 108 -3.13 15.17 -5.24
CA MET A 108 -2.08 15.11 -6.26
C MET A 108 -1.94 13.71 -6.87
N LYS A 109 -2.06 12.63 -6.06
CA LYS A 109 -2.05 11.25 -6.56
C LYS A 109 -3.26 10.97 -7.47
N LEU A 110 -4.46 11.40 -7.08
CA LEU A 110 -5.67 11.30 -7.92
C LEU A 110 -5.52 12.08 -9.24
N ALA A 111 -4.99 13.30 -9.18
CA ALA A 111 -4.73 14.10 -10.38
C ALA A 111 -3.70 13.43 -11.32
N GLU A 112 -2.65 12.80 -10.79
CA GLU A 112 -1.71 12.02 -11.59
C GLU A 112 -2.39 10.82 -12.27
N LEU A 113 -3.22 10.08 -11.53
CA LEU A 113 -3.95 8.92 -12.03
C LEU A 113 -4.84 9.28 -13.23
N ASN A 114 -5.55 10.42 -13.12
CA ASN A 114 -6.44 10.92 -14.17
C ASN A 114 -5.68 11.39 -15.42
N ARG A 115 -4.54 12.09 -15.28
CA ARG A 115 -3.72 12.53 -16.42
C ARG A 115 -3.16 11.37 -17.26
N ARG A 116 -2.87 10.23 -16.62
CA ARG A 116 -2.46 9.01 -17.35
C ARG A 116 -3.57 8.46 -18.23
N ASP A 117 -4.83 8.82 -17.99
CA ASP A 117 -5.98 8.37 -18.78
C ASP A 117 -6.17 9.19 -20.05
N GLU A 118 -6.05 10.50 -19.94
CA GLU A 118 -6.11 11.41 -21.09
C GLU A 118 -5.05 11.04 -22.14
N LYS A 119 -3.80 10.85 -21.71
CA LYS A 119 -2.70 10.42 -22.61
C LYS A 119 -2.97 9.06 -23.27
N ALA A 120 -3.53 8.10 -22.55
CA ALA A 120 -3.84 6.78 -23.10
C ALA A 120 -4.97 6.85 -24.15
N LYS A 121 -5.93 7.77 -23.99
CA LYS A 121 -7.01 8.02 -24.95
C LYS A 121 -6.52 8.75 -26.20
N GLU A 122 -5.66 9.75 -26.04
CA GLU A 122 -5.05 10.49 -27.16
C GLU A 122 -4.22 9.59 -28.10
N VAL A 123 -3.51 8.60 -27.56
CA VAL A 123 -2.72 7.65 -28.36
C VAL A 123 -3.59 6.68 -29.16
N LYS A 124 -4.77 6.30 -28.65
CA LYS A 124 -5.70 5.38 -29.34
C LYS A 124 -6.58 6.05 -30.39
N GLY A 125 -6.66 7.39 -30.39
CA GLY A 125 -7.46 8.19 -31.33
C GLY A 125 -6.68 8.69 -32.56
N LYS A 126 -5.40 8.34 -32.69
CA LYS A 126 -4.57 8.56 -33.88
C LYS A 126 -4.35 7.23 -34.60
#